data_AF-A0A1B7XMS6-F1
#
_entry.id   AF-A0A1B7XMS6-F1
#
_cell.length_a   1.000
_cell.length_b   1.000
_cell.length_c   1.000
_cell.angle_alpha   90.00
_cell.angle_beta   90.00
_cell.angle_gamma   90.00
#
_symmetry.space_group_name_H-M   'P 1'
#
loop_
_entity.id
_entity.type
_entity.pdbx_description
1 polymer ?
#
loop_
_entity_poly.entity_id
_entity_poly.type
_entity_poly.pdbx_seq_one_letter_code
_entity_poly.pdbx_strand_id
1 'polypeptide(L)'
;MRDKPIILVVDDNPINLRVLVKNLQAEYDLLVSKNGNSALKNALKHLPDIILLDIMLPDMDGFSVCEALQQDEKTSSIPIIFISSVHDPVQKTRAFAAGGVDYVTKPFHQAEVMARVQTHLQLKTMREVLEQQKEVVSQQLTEKNRQLSTLMDNLFGIAYRSNTDAERTMQLMSVGTTPLTGYSVEHFTHSSGTSFMSVVLEKDRAELSRRIEEALSRKERFECEYRIVLKNGEHKWVREQGVGLYNDAGVAYAVEGFISDATKSKTQELGIRKENSALKKKMQAHYLENIVGDSEPMQNLYEMILKAAGTDDNVIVYGESGTGKELVSRAVHDHSTRINGNFVPVNCGAIPEHLFESEFFGHKKGAFTGAVANRRGYLEQADGGTLFLDELGEISQLGQIKLLRAIEGGGFTPVGGTGVVHVKPRIVAATNRDLMEMVTAGAMRSDFYYRIHVVPIYIPPLRDRKQDIPQLIEHFMRMFPKLDECSPITPEVMNAFVTYDWPGNIRELQNALHQYLHLGTLVLGGEQIISGCSSTRKDCIPQEPLEKALARFERQYIVDVLKHNAWRRMTTANTLQIDRKTLFRKMKQYDIVEG
;
A
#
# COMPACT_ATOMS: atom_id res chain seq x y z
N MET A 1 -45.73 -56.17 10.53
CA MET A 1 -45.33 -56.51 9.14
C MET A 1 -45.95 -57.87 8.81
N ARG A 2 -46.39 -58.11 7.57
CA ARG A 2 -46.83 -59.45 7.15
C ARG A 2 -45.63 -60.40 7.26
N ASP A 3 -45.78 -61.55 7.94
CA ASP A 3 -44.66 -62.47 8.20
C ASP A 3 -44.22 -63.27 6.96
N LYS A 4 -45.06 -63.38 5.93
CA LYS A 4 -44.74 -64.05 4.67
C LYS A 4 -45.24 -63.25 3.44
N PRO A 5 -44.49 -63.21 2.32
CA PRO A 5 -44.99 -62.66 1.07
C PRO A 5 -46.23 -63.41 0.57
N ILE A 6 -47.17 -62.69 -0.04
CA ILE A 6 -48.41 -63.26 -0.56
C ILE A 6 -48.26 -63.58 -2.05
N ILE A 7 -48.47 -64.82 -2.45
CA ILE A 7 -48.50 -65.23 -3.87
C ILE A 7 -49.95 -65.46 -4.28
N LEU A 8 -50.40 -64.82 -5.35
CA LEU A 8 -51.66 -65.17 -6.00
C LEU A 8 -51.41 -66.19 -7.09
N VAL A 9 -51.90 -67.41 -6.90
CA VAL A 9 -51.84 -68.49 -7.89
C VAL A 9 -53.16 -68.57 -8.65
N VAL A 10 -53.09 -68.47 -9.97
CA VAL A 10 -54.24 -68.46 -10.87
C VAL A 10 -54.11 -69.59 -11.87
N ASP A 11 -54.93 -70.63 -11.72
CA ASP A 11 -55.00 -71.79 -12.61
C ASP A 11 -56.37 -72.44 -12.43
N ASP A 12 -57.03 -72.85 -13.52
CA ASP A 12 -58.36 -73.46 -13.47
C ASP A 12 -58.31 -74.95 -13.10
N ASN A 13 -57.15 -75.59 -13.27
CA ASN A 13 -56.95 -77.00 -13.01
C ASN A 13 -56.61 -77.26 -11.52
N PRO A 14 -57.46 -78.03 -10.80
CA PRO A 14 -57.27 -78.28 -9.38
C PRO A 14 -56.00 -79.09 -9.06
N ILE A 15 -55.44 -79.84 -10.02
CA ILE A 15 -54.19 -80.60 -9.85
C ILE A 15 -53.00 -79.64 -9.81
N ASN A 16 -52.94 -78.69 -10.74
CA ASN A 16 -51.89 -77.67 -10.81
C ASN A 16 -51.86 -76.81 -9.54
N LEU A 17 -53.04 -76.35 -9.11
CA LEU A 17 -53.20 -75.61 -7.86
C LEU A 17 -52.69 -76.40 -6.65
N ARG A 18 -53.02 -77.70 -6.53
CA ARG A 18 -52.52 -78.54 -5.43
C ARG A 18 -51.00 -78.67 -5.43
N VAL A 19 -50.38 -78.80 -6.60
CA VAL A 19 -48.92 -78.89 -6.73
C VAL A 19 -48.25 -77.57 -6.34
N LEU A 20 -48.72 -76.44 -6.87
CA LEU A 20 -48.16 -75.11 -6.56
C LEU A 20 -48.38 -74.75 -5.08
N VAL A 21 -49.56 -75.06 -4.53
CA VAL A 21 -49.83 -74.86 -3.10
C VAL A 21 -48.88 -75.70 -2.25
N LYS A 22 -48.72 -76.99 -2.57
CA LYS A 22 -47.78 -77.86 -1.85
C LYS A 22 -46.35 -77.34 -1.91
N ASN A 23 -45.92 -76.84 -3.07
CA ASN A 23 -44.55 -76.38 -3.30
C ASN A 23 -44.23 -75.05 -2.58
N LEU A 24 -45.21 -74.15 -2.43
CA LEU A 24 -44.99 -72.77 -2.01
C LEU A 24 -45.48 -72.45 -0.57
N GLN A 25 -46.46 -73.19 -0.03
CA GLN A 25 -47.11 -72.88 1.26
C GLN A 25 -46.18 -72.88 2.49
N ALA A 26 -45.00 -73.51 2.38
CA ALA A 26 -44.02 -73.54 3.45
C ALA A 26 -43.41 -72.15 3.69
N GLU A 27 -43.11 -71.41 2.62
CA GLU A 27 -42.39 -70.12 2.65
C GLU A 27 -43.30 -68.91 2.39
N TYR A 28 -44.46 -69.11 1.77
CA TYR A 28 -45.34 -68.03 1.31
C TYR A 28 -46.79 -68.21 1.73
N ASP A 29 -47.50 -67.09 1.88
CA ASP A 29 -48.96 -67.08 2.03
C ASP A 29 -49.60 -67.12 0.65
N LEU A 30 -50.58 -68.01 0.44
CA LEU A 30 -51.12 -68.27 -0.89
C LEU A 30 -52.58 -67.84 -1.01
N LEU A 31 -52.86 -67.08 -2.07
CA LEU A 31 -54.20 -66.83 -2.57
C LEU A 31 -54.40 -67.66 -3.83
N VAL A 32 -55.61 -68.20 -4.00
CA VAL A 32 -55.93 -69.06 -5.14
C VAL A 32 -57.13 -68.50 -5.87
N SER A 33 -56.99 -68.35 -7.18
CA SER A 33 -58.06 -67.99 -8.11
C SER A 33 -58.17 -69.05 -9.20
N LYS A 34 -59.40 -69.39 -9.60
CA LYS A 34 -59.68 -70.44 -10.61
C LYS A 34 -60.04 -69.89 -11.98
N ASN A 35 -60.13 -68.56 -12.11
CA ASN A 35 -60.54 -67.87 -13.32
C ASN A 35 -60.03 -66.41 -13.28
N GLY A 36 -60.02 -65.73 -14.42
CA GLY A 36 -59.45 -64.39 -14.58
C GLY A 36 -60.22 -63.33 -13.79
N ASN A 37 -61.54 -63.36 -13.75
CA ASN A 37 -62.34 -62.39 -12.99
C ASN A 37 -62.04 -62.46 -11.47
N SER A 38 -61.91 -63.67 -10.92
CA SER A 38 -61.52 -63.84 -9.51
C SER A 38 -60.06 -63.45 -9.27
N ALA A 39 -59.17 -63.62 -10.25
CA ALA A 39 -57.78 -63.17 -10.17
C ALA A 39 -57.69 -61.65 -10.06
N LEU A 40 -58.36 -60.90 -10.95
CA LEU A 40 -58.39 -59.43 -10.91
C LEU A 40 -58.93 -58.91 -9.57
N LYS A 41 -60.06 -59.49 -9.10
CA LYS A 41 -60.67 -59.11 -7.82
C LYS A 41 -59.74 -59.38 -6.63
N ASN A 42 -59.06 -60.53 -6.62
CA ASN A 42 -58.15 -60.89 -5.54
C ASN A 42 -56.85 -60.06 -5.58
N ALA A 43 -56.33 -59.76 -6.77
CA ALA A 43 -55.15 -58.90 -6.92
C ALA A 43 -55.41 -57.49 -6.38
N LEU A 44 -56.52 -56.86 -6.77
CA LEU A 44 -56.90 -55.52 -6.29
C LEU A 44 -57.20 -55.47 -4.80
N LYS A 45 -57.85 -56.52 -4.26
CA LYS A 45 -58.26 -56.57 -2.86
C LYS A 45 -57.10 -56.84 -1.91
N HIS A 46 -56.20 -57.75 -2.28
CA HIS A 46 -55.19 -58.27 -1.36
C HIS A 46 -53.77 -57.78 -1.64
N LEU A 47 -53.53 -57.22 -2.84
CA LEU A 47 -52.23 -56.72 -3.31
C LEU A 47 -51.12 -57.75 -3.07
N PRO A 48 -51.15 -58.89 -3.80
CA PRO A 48 -50.15 -59.93 -3.66
C PRO A 48 -48.76 -59.40 -4.06
N ASP A 49 -47.74 -60.04 -3.53
CA ASP A 49 -46.35 -59.70 -3.80
C ASP A 49 -45.86 -60.19 -5.16
N ILE A 50 -46.47 -61.25 -5.67
CA ILE A 50 -46.24 -61.81 -7.00
C ILE A 50 -47.45 -62.64 -7.44
N ILE A 51 -47.69 -62.73 -8.75
CA ILE A 51 -48.79 -63.49 -9.34
C ILE A 51 -48.21 -64.59 -10.21
N LEU A 52 -48.68 -65.83 -10.00
CA LEU A 52 -48.46 -66.95 -10.90
C LEU A 52 -49.73 -67.14 -11.74
N LEU A 53 -49.65 -66.89 -13.05
CA LEU A 53 -50.82 -66.74 -13.90
C LEU A 53 -50.83 -67.73 -15.06
N ASP A 54 -51.77 -68.67 -15.05
CA ASP A 54 -51.98 -69.55 -16.20
C ASP A 54 -52.46 -68.76 -17.42
N ILE A 55 -51.95 -69.14 -18.59
CA ILE A 55 -52.33 -68.50 -19.86
C ILE A 55 -53.76 -68.89 -20.26
N MET A 56 -54.15 -70.14 -20.03
CA MET A 56 -55.44 -70.68 -20.43
C MET A 56 -56.37 -70.67 -19.22
N LEU A 57 -57.38 -69.80 -19.24
CA LEU A 57 -58.39 -69.68 -18.18
C LEU A 57 -59.80 -69.71 -18.79
N PRO A 58 -60.82 -70.11 -18.02
CA PRO A 58 -62.15 -70.41 -18.56
C PRO A 58 -62.97 -69.19 -19.00
N ASP A 59 -62.72 -68.01 -18.46
CA ASP A 59 -63.53 -66.80 -18.66
C ASP A 59 -62.83 -65.68 -19.45
N MET A 60 -61.50 -65.60 -19.42
CA MET A 60 -60.67 -64.71 -20.23
C MET A 60 -59.26 -65.27 -20.34
N ASP A 61 -58.49 -64.94 -21.38
CA ASP A 61 -57.10 -65.42 -21.45
C ASP A 61 -56.20 -64.74 -20.40
N GLY A 62 -55.15 -65.43 -19.95
CA GLY A 62 -54.22 -64.93 -18.95
C GLY A 62 -53.47 -63.67 -19.41
N PHE A 63 -53.32 -63.46 -20.72
CA PHE A 63 -52.74 -62.23 -21.25
C PHE A 63 -53.63 -61.01 -20.97
N SER A 64 -54.94 -61.13 -21.19
CA SER A 64 -55.92 -60.07 -20.89
C SER A 64 -55.95 -59.75 -19.38
N VAL A 65 -55.80 -60.77 -18.53
CA VAL A 65 -55.68 -60.58 -17.08
C VAL A 65 -54.42 -59.76 -16.75
N CYS A 66 -53.28 -60.10 -17.34
CA CYS A 66 -52.03 -59.38 -17.14
C CYS A 66 -52.12 -57.92 -17.61
N GLU A 67 -52.65 -57.68 -18.82
CA GLU A 67 -52.85 -56.33 -19.35
C GLU A 67 -53.76 -55.48 -18.46
N ALA A 68 -54.88 -56.06 -17.97
CA ALA A 68 -55.78 -55.37 -17.06
C ALA A 68 -55.10 -55.01 -15.72
N LEU A 69 -54.26 -55.91 -15.18
CA LEU A 69 -53.50 -55.63 -13.95
C LEU A 69 -52.42 -54.58 -14.16
N GLN A 70 -51.80 -54.55 -15.35
CA GLN A 70 -50.77 -53.58 -15.72
C GLN A 70 -51.33 -52.17 -15.98
N GLN A 71 -52.62 -52.06 -16.33
CA GLN A 71 -53.29 -50.77 -16.52
C GLN A 71 -53.78 -50.13 -15.21
N ASP A 72 -53.92 -50.89 -14.13
CA ASP A 72 -54.34 -50.37 -12.84
C ASP A 72 -53.14 -49.91 -12.00
N GLU A 73 -53.20 -48.67 -11.50
CA GLU A 73 -52.12 -48.02 -10.75
C GLU A 73 -51.69 -48.82 -9.51
N LYS A 74 -52.61 -49.56 -8.88
CA LYS A 74 -52.33 -50.32 -7.65
C LYS A 74 -51.72 -51.69 -7.92
N THR A 75 -51.97 -52.29 -9.09
CA THR A 75 -51.49 -53.64 -9.40
C THR A 75 -50.39 -53.69 -10.46
N SER A 76 -50.15 -52.59 -11.17
CA SER A 76 -49.16 -52.53 -12.25
C SER A 76 -47.72 -52.85 -11.81
N SER A 77 -47.38 -52.57 -10.54
CA SER A 77 -46.06 -52.87 -9.98
C SER A 77 -45.89 -54.33 -9.54
N ILE A 78 -46.95 -55.15 -9.57
CA ILE A 78 -46.90 -56.53 -9.12
C ILE A 78 -46.26 -57.41 -10.21
N PRO A 79 -45.17 -58.15 -9.92
CA PRO A 79 -44.58 -59.06 -10.89
C PRO A 79 -45.53 -60.21 -11.24
N ILE A 80 -45.68 -60.51 -12.53
CA ILE A 80 -46.51 -61.59 -13.04
C ILE A 80 -45.61 -62.63 -13.73
N ILE A 81 -45.59 -63.85 -13.20
CA ILE A 81 -44.95 -65.00 -13.82
C ILE A 81 -46.04 -65.82 -14.49
N PHE A 82 -45.96 -65.93 -15.81
CA PHE A 82 -46.90 -66.74 -16.56
C PHE A 82 -46.64 -68.23 -16.39
N ILE A 83 -47.70 -69.01 -16.47
CA ILE A 83 -47.68 -70.47 -16.42
C ILE A 83 -48.26 -70.98 -17.76
N SER A 84 -47.64 -71.96 -18.41
CA SER A 84 -48.31 -72.67 -19.51
C SER A 84 -47.84 -74.10 -19.73
N SER A 85 -48.67 -74.85 -20.46
CA SER A 85 -48.48 -76.26 -20.79
C SER A 85 -47.68 -76.53 -22.06
N VAL A 86 -47.25 -75.48 -22.77
CA VAL A 86 -46.59 -75.61 -24.08
C VAL A 86 -45.23 -74.92 -24.06
N HIS A 87 -44.18 -75.65 -24.46
CA HIS A 87 -42.87 -75.07 -24.77
C HIS A 87 -42.91 -74.36 -26.14
N ASP A 88 -43.71 -73.30 -26.24
CA ASP A 88 -43.84 -72.49 -27.45
C ASP A 88 -43.15 -71.12 -27.26
N PRO A 89 -42.07 -70.83 -28.02
CA PRO A 89 -41.41 -69.52 -28.01
C PRO A 89 -42.36 -68.34 -28.32
N VAL A 90 -43.43 -68.55 -29.09
CA VAL A 90 -44.40 -67.51 -29.44
C VAL A 90 -45.19 -67.08 -28.20
N GLN A 91 -45.66 -68.03 -27.39
CA GLN A 91 -46.36 -67.73 -26.13
C GLN A 91 -45.45 -67.03 -25.12
N LYS A 92 -44.20 -67.45 -25.02
CA LYS A 92 -43.21 -66.81 -24.15
C LYS A 92 -42.95 -65.35 -24.56
N THR A 93 -42.86 -65.09 -25.85
CA THR A 93 -42.68 -63.73 -26.38
C THR A 93 -43.91 -62.85 -26.09
N ARG A 94 -45.12 -63.40 -26.26
CA ARG A 94 -46.37 -62.71 -25.93
C ARG A 94 -46.52 -62.44 -24.42
N ALA A 95 -46.07 -63.35 -23.56
CA ALA A 95 -46.08 -63.18 -22.11
C ALA A 95 -45.29 -61.94 -21.66
N PHE A 96 -44.09 -61.74 -22.21
CA PHE A 96 -43.30 -60.54 -21.93
C PHE A 96 -43.91 -59.28 -22.54
N ALA A 97 -44.48 -59.37 -23.75
CA ALA A 97 -45.15 -58.24 -24.40
C ALA A 97 -46.40 -57.76 -23.62
N ALA A 98 -47.11 -58.67 -22.96
CA ALA A 98 -48.26 -58.36 -22.09
C ALA A 98 -47.87 -57.77 -20.72
N GLY A 99 -46.57 -57.69 -20.39
CA GLY A 99 -46.07 -57.17 -19.12
C GLY A 99 -45.68 -58.22 -18.08
N GLY A 100 -45.65 -59.51 -18.45
CA GLY A 100 -45.09 -60.56 -17.59
C GLY A 100 -43.60 -60.38 -17.37
N VAL A 101 -43.12 -60.72 -16.17
CA VAL A 101 -41.69 -60.62 -15.82
C VAL A 101 -40.94 -61.94 -16.01
N ASP A 102 -41.66 -63.06 -16.04
CA ASP A 102 -41.11 -64.39 -16.29
C ASP A 102 -42.20 -65.37 -16.73
N TYR A 103 -41.78 -66.61 -16.95
CA TYR A 103 -42.65 -67.67 -17.44
C TYR A 103 -42.20 -69.04 -16.90
N VAL A 104 -43.13 -69.94 -16.57
CA VAL A 104 -42.92 -71.30 -16.06
C VAL A 104 -43.72 -72.31 -16.88
N THR A 105 -43.06 -73.42 -17.25
CA THR A 105 -43.70 -74.51 -18.01
C THR A 105 -44.18 -75.63 -17.11
N LYS A 106 -45.36 -76.19 -17.41
CA LYS A 106 -45.87 -77.43 -16.82
C LYS A 106 -45.15 -78.64 -17.47
N PRO A 107 -44.83 -79.71 -16.71
CA PRO A 107 -45.10 -79.93 -15.29
C PRO A 107 -44.15 -79.14 -14.37
N PHE A 108 -44.65 -78.72 -13.19
CA PHE A 108 -43.88 -77.87 -12.28
C PHE A 108 -42.81 -78.64 -11.49
N HIS A 109 -41.57 -78.17 -11.57
CA HIS A 109 -40.51 -78.57 -10.65
C HIS A 109 -40.41 -77.58 -9.49
N GLN A 110 -40.44 -78.07 -8.24
CA GLN A 110 -40.42 -77.21 -7.05
C GLN A 110 -39.23 -76.24 -7.05
N ALA A 111 -38.02 -76.72 -7.34
CA ALA A 111 -36.81 -75.90 -7.36
C ALA A 111 -36.89 -74.76 -8.40
N GLU A 112 -37.47 -75.01 -9.58
CA GLU A 112 -37.60 -74.00 -10.64
C GLU A 112 -38.60 -72.91 -10.26
N VAL A 113 -39.78 -73.29 -9.76
CA VAL A 113 -40.82 -72.33 -9.33
C VAL A 113 -40.31 -71.49 -8.17
N MET A 114 -39.68 -72.12 -7.17
CA MET A 114 -39.09 -71.42 -6.02
C MET A 114 -38.03 -70.41 -6.47
N ALA A 115 -37.07 -70.82 -7.31
CA ALA A 115 -36.00 -69.94 -7.77
C ALA A 115 -36.53 -68.71 -8.53
N ARG A 116 -37.51 -68.90 -9.43
CA ARG A 116 -38.11 -67.77 -10.16
C ARG A 116 -38.90 -66.85 -9.24
N VAL A 117 -39.72 -67.40 -8.36
CA VAL A 117 -40.49 -66.60 -7.41
C VAL A 117 -39.57 -65.80 -6.49
N GLN A 118 -38.56 -66.45 -5.90
CA GLN A 118 -37.57 -65.78 -5.05
C GLN A 118 -36.84 -64.66 -5.80
N THR A 119 -36.42 -64.90 -7.04
CA THR A 119 -35.72 -63.91 -7.88
C THR A 119 -36.57 -62.66 -8.08
N HIS A 120 -37.84 -62.82 -8.48
CA HIS A 120 -38.71 -61.67 -8.77
C HIS A 120 -39.21 -60.97 -7.52
N LEU A 121 -39.38 -61.67 -6.40
CA LEU A 121 -39.62 -61.04 -5.10
C LEU A 121 -38.41 -60.21 -4.64
N GLN A 122 -37.19 -60.73 -4.76
CA GLN A 122 -35.97 -59.97 -4.44
C GLN A 122 -35.81 -58.73 -5.34
N LEU A 123 -36.07 -58.86 -6.64
CA LEU A 123 -36.03 -57.73 -7.57
C LEU A 123 -37.06 -56.66 -7.22
N LYS A 124 -38.29 -57.05 -6.83
CA LYS A 124 -39.31 -56.12 -6.35
C LYS A 124 -38.83 -55.37 -5.11
N THR A 125 -38.36 -56.09 -4.08
CA THR A 125 -37.86 -55.48 -2.84
C THR A 125 -36.69 -54.52 -3.10
N MET A 126 -35.74 -54.89 -3.97
CA MET A 126 -34.61 -54.03 -4.30
C MET A 126 -35.03 -52.75 -5.03
N ARG A 127 -36.02 -52.82 -5.93
CA ARG A 127 -36.58 -51.63 -6.60
C ARG A 127 -37.28 -50.70 -5.60
N GLU A 128 -38.06 -51.25 -4.67
CA GLU A 128 -38.73 -50.49 -3.62
C GLU A 128 -37.71 -49.76 -2.71
N VAL A 129 -36.66 -50.45 -2.28
CA VAL A 129 -35.58 -49.86 -1.48
C VAL A 129 -34.84 -48.76 -2.25
N LEU A 130 -34.56 -48.98 -3.54
CA LEU A 130 -33.87 -47.99 -4.36
C LEU A 130 -34.69 -46.71 -4.54
N GLU A 131 -36.00 -46.82 -4.79
CA GLU A 131 -36.86 -45.63 -4.93
C GLU A 131 -36.98 -44.88 -3.60
N GLN A 132 -37.10 -45.59 -2.48
CA GLN A 132 -37.05 -44.98 -1.14
C GLN A 132 -35.72 -44.25 -0.89
N GLN A 133 -34.58 -44.87 -1.22
CA GLN A 133 -33.27 -44.23 -1.08
C GLN A 133 -33.15 -42.96 -1.95
N LYS A 134 -33.66 -43.01 -3.18
CA LYS A 134 -33.66 -41.87 -4.10
C LYS A 134 -34.52 -40.72 -3.58
N GLU A 135 -35.69 -41.00 -3.02
CA GLU A 135 -36.53 -39.99 -2.34
C GLU A 135 -35.79 -39.37 -1.16
N VAL A 136 -35.18 -40.18 -0.30
CA VAL A 136 -34.40 -39.69 0.86
C VAL A 136 -33.23 -38.82 0.42
N VAL A 137 -32.45 -39.24 -0.59
CA VAL A 137 -31.32 -38.45 -1.10
C VAL A 137 -31.80 -37.14 -1.74
N SER A 138 -32.91 -37.17 -2.48
CA SER A 138 -33.50 -35.96 -3.08
C SER A 138 -33.95 -34.95 -2.02
N GLN A 139 -34.60 -35.44 -0.95
CA GLN A 139 -34.98 -34.61 0.19
C GLN A 139 -33.75 -34.05 0.91
N GLN A 140 -32.71 -34.87 1.15
CA GLN A 140 -31.46 -34.43 1.76
C GLN A 140 -30.75 -33.37 0.92
N LEU A 141 -30.68 -33.55 -0.41
CA LEU A 141 -30.07 -32.58 -1.31
C LEU A 141 -30.84 -31.26 -1.29
N THR A 142 -32.17 -31.31 -1.32
CA THR A 142 -33.04 -30.12 -1.25
C THR A 142 -32.81 -29.38 0.07
N GLU A 143 -32.77 -30.09 1.19
CA GLU A 143 -32.51 -29.50 2.49
C GLU A 143 -31.09 -28.92 2.59
N LYS A 144 -30.08 -29.62 2.08
CA LYS A 144 -28.70 -29.12 2.04
C LYS A 144 -28.56 -27.87 1.18
N ASN A 145 -29.20 -27.83 0.01
CA ASN A 145 -29.22 -26.64 -0.85
C ASN A 145 -29.90 -25.46 -0.17
N ARG A 146 -31.02 -25.69 0.53
CA ARG A 146 -31.71 -24.67 1.32
C ARG A 146 -30.83 -24.11 2.45
N GLN A 147 -30.14 -25.00 3.18
CA GLN A 147 -29.20 -24.62 4.24
C GLN A 147 -28.04 -23.77 3.70
N LEU A 148 -27.42 -24.21 2.60
CA LEU A 148 -26.33 -23.47 1.95
C LEU A 148 -26.79 -22.09 1.46
N SER A 149 -27.97 -21.99 0.82
CA SER A 149 -28.54 -20.70 0.41
C SER A 149 -28.72 -19.77 1.60
N THR A 150 -29.31 -20.27 2.69
CA THR A 150 -29.54 -19.46 3.90
C THR A 150 -28.23 -18.98 4.51
N LEU A 151 -27.20 -19.82 4.55
CA LEU A 151 -25.87 -19.42 5.03
C LEU A 151 -25.23 -18.38 4.12
N MET A 152 -25.32 -18.54 2.80
CA MET A 152 -24.80 -17.58 1.83
C MET A 152 -25.51 -16.23 1.90
N ASP A 153 -26.82 -16.22 2.15
CA ASP A 153 -27.63 -14.99 2.24
C ASP A 153 -27.34 -14.19 3.53
N ASN A 154 -26.85 -14.86 4.58
CA ASN A 154 -26.44 -14.22 5.83
C ASN A 154 -25.03 -13.61 5.76
N LEU A 155 -24.25 -13.88 4.70
CA LEU A 155 -22.91 -13.31 4.55
C LEU A 155 -22.99 -11.87 4.02
N PHE A 156 -22.23 -10.97 4.64
CA PHE A 156 -22.08 -9.59 4.18
C PHE A 156 -21.11 -9.53 2.99
N GLY A 157 -21.55 -9.99 1.82
CA GLY A 157 -20.76 -10.01 0.59
C GLY A 157 -21.38 -10.87 -0.51
N ILE A 158 -20.63 -11.06 -1.60
CA ILE A 158 -21.03 -11.81 -2.78
C ILE A 158 -20.27 -13.13 -2.78
N ALA A 159 -20.98 -14.25 -2.59
CA ALA A 159 -20.47 -15.54 -3.00
C ALA A 159 -20.73 -15.71 -4.49
N TYR A 160 -19.73 -16.09 -5.27
CA TYR A 160 -19.87 -16.19 -6.72
C TYR A 160 -19.19 -17.42 -7.30
N ARG A 161 -19.64 -17.78 -8.49
CA ARG A 161 -18.95 -18.67 -9.42
C ARG A 161 -18.89 -18.01 -10.78
N SER A 162 -17.71 -17.93 -11.38
CA SER A 162 -17.48 -17.35 -12.70
C SER A 162 -16.77 -18.32 -13.64
N ASN A 163 -16.84 -18.02 -14.93
CA ASN A 163 -15.92 -18.56 -15.92
C ASN A 163 -14.47 -18.11 -15.61
N THR A 164 -13.51 -18.72 -16.32
CA THR A 164 -12.10 -18.34 -16.34
C THR A 164 -11.76 -17.36 -17.47
N ASP A 165 -12.76 -16.78 -18.11
CA ASP A 165 -12.57 -15.78 -19.17
C ASP A 165 -12.12 -14.43 -18.59
N ALA A 166 -11.48 -13.61 -19.42
CA ALA A 166 -11.00 -12.29 -19.01
C ALA A 166 -12.14 -11.36 -18.55
N GLU A 167 -13.34 -11.58 -19.07
CA GLU A 167 -14.55 -10.85 -18.73
C GLU A 167 -15.19 -11.31 -17.41
N ARG A 168 -14.73 -12.42 -16.82
CA ARG A 168 -15.28 -12.99 -15.59
C ARG A 168 -16.80 -13.12 -15.65
N THR A 169 -17.29 -13.80 -16.68
CA THR A 169 -18.72 -14.03 -16.86
C THR A 169 -19.26 -14.84 -15.67
N MET A 170 -20.25 -14.28 -14.97
CA MET A 170 -20.76 -14.85 -13.72
C MET A 170 -21.79 -15.95 -14.03
N GLN A 171 -21.53 -17.15 -13.52
CA GLN A 171 -22.45 -18.29 -13.58
C GLN A 171 -23.46 -18.24 -12.44
N LEU A 172 -23.01 -17.83 -11.25
CA LEU A 172 -23.81 -17.76 -10.04
C LEU A 172 -23.30 -16.63 -9.15
N MET A 173 -24.21 -15.92 -8.50
CA MET A 173 -23.89 -14.93 -7.47
C MET A 173 -24.94 -14.98 -6.36
N SER A 174 -24.53 -14.72 -5.11
CA SER A 174 -25.45 -14.62 -3.98
C SER A 174 -26.24 -13.31 -3.98
N VAL A 175 -27.32 -13.26 -3.21
CA VAL A 175 -28.19 -12.07 -3.07
C VAL A 175 -27.46 -10.84 -2.50
N GLY A 176 -26.30 -11.04 -1.87
CA GLY A 176 -25.42 -9.96 -1.39
C GLY A 176 -24.85 -9.07 -2.50
N THR A 177 -25.05 -9.44 -3.78
CA THR A 177 -24.67 -8.63 -4.95
C THR A 177 -25.31 -7.24 -4.93
N THR A 178 -26.61 -7.15 -4.62
CA THR A 178 -27.34 -5.88 -4.63
C THR A 178 -26.91 -4.92 -3.53
N PRO A 179 -26.80 -5.31 -2.24
CA PRO A 179 -26.32 -4.39 -1.21
C PRO A 179 -24.85 -3.98 -1.40
N LEU A 180 -24.00 -4.80 -2.04
CA LEU A 180 -22.60 -4.46 -2.27
C LEU A 180 -22.39 -3.56 -3.49
N THR A 181 -23.08 -3.83 -4.60
CA THR A 181 -22.84 -3.17 -5.91
C THR A 181 -23.95 -2.20 -6.35
N GLY A 182 -25.16 -2.33 -5.81
CA GLY A 182 -26.36 -1.65 -6.28
C GLY A 182 -27.03 -2.28 -7.52
N TYR A 183 -26.46 -3.35 -8.08
CA TYR A 183 -27.01 -4.09 -9.21
C TYR A 183 -27.69 -5.39 -8.77
N SER A 184 -28.70 -5.84 -9.51
CA SER A 184 -29.31 -7.16 -9.28
C SER A 184 -28.37 -8.28 -9.72
N VAL A 185 -28.54 -9.49 -9.19
CA VAL A 185 -27.79 -10.68 -9.63
C VAL A 185 -27.95 -10.90 -11.15
N GLU A 186 -29.18 -10.75 -11.64
CA GLU A 186 -29.56 -10.86 -13.05
C GLU A 186 -28.74 -9.96 -13.99
N HIS A 187 -28.25 -8.82 -13.49
CA HIS A 187 -27.40 -7.91 -14.26
C HIS A 187 -26.12 -8.58 -14.76
N PHE A 188 -25.58 -9.54 -13.98
CA PHE A 188 -24.31 -10.21 -14.26
C PHE A 188 -24.47 -11.64 -14.80
N THR A 189 -25.61 -12.29 -14.58
CA THR A 189 -25.81 -13.72 -14.89
C THR A 189 -26.65 -14.00 -16.15
N HIS A 190 -27.34 -13.01 -16.73
CA HIS A 190 -28.07 -13.21 -17.98
C HIS A 190 -27.15 -13.35 -19.20
N SER A 191 -27.63 -14.02 -20.25
CA SER A 191 -26.91 -14.19 -21.53
C SER A 191 -26.63 -12.88 -22.29
N SER A 192 -27.29 -11.79 -21.91
CA SER A 192 -27.02 -10.40 -22.32
C SER A 192 -26.50 -9.54 -21.17
N GLY A 193 -26.10 -10.17 -20.07
CA GLY A 193 -25.61 -9.54 -18.84
C GLY A 193 -24.26 -8.88 -19.05
N THR A 194 -23.93 -7.95 -18.16
CA THR A 194 -22.66 -7.22 -18.22
C THR A 194 -21.61 -7.95 -17.41
N SER A 195 -20.38 -8.00 -17.89
CA SER A 195 -19.27 -8.65 -17.20
C SER A 195 -19.01 -8.02 -15.84
N PHE A 196 -18.59 -8.81 -14.83
CA PHE A 196 -18.28 -8.24 -13.52
C PHE A 196 -17.09 -7.28 -13.59
N MET A 197 -16.18 -7.45 -14.56
CA MET A 197 -15.08 -6.52 -14.79
C MET A 197 -15.57 -5.12 -15.20
N SER A 198 -16.79 -4.98 -15.71
CA SER A 198 -17.38 -3.67 -16.04
C SER A 198 -17.60 -2.78 -14.82
N VAL A 199 -17.90 -3.35 -13.65
CA VAL A 199 -18.07 -2.59 -12.40
C VAL A 199 -16.75 -2.41 -11.65
N VAL A 200 -15.68 -3.10 -12.03
CA VAL A 200 -14.34 -2.85 -11.49
C VAL A 200 -13.83 -1.51 -12.03
N LEU A 201 -13.29 -0.67 -11.16
CA LEU A 201 -12.72 0.62 -11.53
C LEU A 201 -11.61 0.42 -12.57
N GLU A 202 -11.66 1.18 -13.67
CA GLU A 202 -10.78 1.00 -14.84
C GLU A 202 -9.30 0.86 -14.48
N LYS A 203 -8.81 1.67 -13.54
CA LYS A 203 -7.41 1.67 -13.07
C LYS A 203 -6.99 0.36 -12.38
N ASP A 204 -7.93 -0.39 -11.83
CA ASP A 204 -7.64 -1.59 -11.05
C ASP A 204 -7.80 -2.89 -11.88
N ARG A 205 -8.42 -2.81 -13.07
CA ARG A 205 -8.75 -3.99 -13.91
C ARG A 205 -7.53 -4.80 -14.32
N ALA A 206 -6.49 -4.14 -14.86
CA ALA A 206 -5.31 -4.82 -15.40
C ALA A 206 -4.55 -5.60 -14.31
N GLU A 207 -4.37 -5.00 -13.13
CA GLU A 207 -3.70 -5.64 -12.00
C GLU A 207 -4.53 -6.78 -11.41
N LEU A 208 -5.86 -6.62 -11.32
CA LEU A 208 -6.76 -7.67 -10.87
C LEU A 208 -6.69 -8.90 -11.79
N SER A 209 -6.84 -8.71 -13.11
CA SER A 209 -6.76 -9.80 -14.08
C SER A 209 -5.43 -10.53 -14.00
N ARG A 210 -4.31 -9.79 -13.94
CA ARG A 210 -2.97 -10.37 -13.82
C ARG A 210 -2.83 -11.24 -12.57
N ARG A 211 -3.29 -10.75 -11.41
CA ARG A 211 -3.20 -11.50 -10.14
C ARG A 211 -4.02 -12.78 -10.15
N ILE A 212 -5.24 -12.72 -10.70
CA ILE A 212 -6.10 -13.90 -10.80
C ILE A 212 -5.45 -14.92 -11.75
N GLU A 213 -4.99 -14.50 -12.92
CA GLU A 213 -4.34 -15.37 -13.90
C GLU A 213 -3.07 -16.04 -13.33
N GLU A 214 -2.24 -15.27 -12.64
CA GLU A 214 -1.04 -15.79 -11.96
C GLU A 214 -1.42 -16.85 -10.91
N ALA A 215 -2.43 -16.59 -10.07
CA ALA A 215 -2.86 -17.55 -9.07
C ALA A 215 -3.46 -18.82 -9.68
N LEU A 216 -4.26 -18.69 -10.75
CA LEU A 216 -4.81 -19.84 -11.48
C LEU A 216 -3.71 -20.69 -12.13
N SER A 217 -2.68 -20.05 -12.71
CA SER A 217 -1.54 -20.77 -13.29
C SER A 217 -0.76 -21.57 -12.25
N ARG A 218 -0.69 -21.06 -11.02
CA ARG A 218 -0.01 -21.70 -9.88
C ARG A 218 -0.89 -22.68 -9.11
N LYS A 219 -2.20 -22.75 -9.43
CA LYS A 219 -3.21 -23.53 -8.70
C LYS A 219 -3.33 -23.13 -7.23
N GLU A 220 -3.17 -21.84 -6.95
CA GLU A 220 -3.23 -21.27 -5.61
C GLU A 220 -4.54 -20.51 -5.38
N ARG A 221 -4.83 -20.21 -4.10
CA ARG A 221 -5.88 -19.24 -3.74
C ARG A 221 -5.36 -17.83 -3.99
N PHE A 222 -6.23 -16.93 -4.42
CA PHE A 222 -5.90 -15.52 -4.56
C PHE A 222 -6.69 -14.67 -3.55
N GLU A 223 -6.05 -13.58 -3.14
CA GLU A 223 -6.68 -12.51 -2.38
C GLU A 223 -6.33 -11.17 -3.04
N CYS A 224 -7.36 -10.40 -3.38
CA CYS A 224 -7.21 -9.13 -4.07
C CYS A 224 -8.06 -8.05 -3.39
N GLU A 225 -7.56 -6.83 -3.35
CA GLU A 225 -8.32 -5.65 -2.93
C GLU A 225 -8.34 -4.65 -4.08
N TYR A 226 -9.54 -4.23 -4.49
CA TYR A 226 -9.74 -3.34 -5.63
C TYR A 226 -11.00 -2.51 -5.44
N ARG A 227 -11.18 -1.51 -6.30
CA ARG A 227 -12.38 -0.66 -6.26
C ARG A 227 -13.42 -1.11 -7.26
N ILE A 228 -14.67 -1.06 -6.84
CA ILE A 228 -15.84 -1.19 -7.71
C ILE A 228 -16.59 0.13 -7.77
N VAL A 229 -17.25 0.37 -8.90
CA VAL A 229 -18.17 1.46 -9.16
C VAL A 229 -19.59 0.94 -8.97
N LEU A 230 -20.31 1.54 -8.03
CA LEU A 230 -21.69 1.19 -7.73
C LEU A 230 -22.64 1.76 -8.78
N LYS A 231 -23.89 1.26 -8.81
CA LYS A 231 -24.94 1.76 -9.72
C LYS A 231 -25.21 3.27 -9.58
N ASN A 232 -24.97 3.86 -8.41
CA ASN A 232 -25.11 5.29 -8.14
C ASN A 232 -23.87 6.12 -8.52
N GLY A 233 -22.79 5.49 -9.02
CA GLY A 233 -21.52 6.13 -9.38
C GLY A 233 -20.51 6.26 -8.24
N GLU A 234 -20.86 5.88 -7.01
CA GLU A 234 -19.91 5.87 -5.89
C GLU A 234 -18.91 4.73 -6.01
N HIS A 235 -17.74 4.89 -5.39
CA HIS A 235 -16.71 3.85 -5.37
C HIS A 235 -16.64 3.19 -3.99
N LYS A 236 -16.53 1.86 -3.97
CA LYS A 236 -16.23 1.08 -2.76
C LYS A 236 -14.96 0.28 -2.93
N TRP A 237 -14.23 0.09 -1.85
CA TRP A 237 -13.20 -0.94 -1.81
C TRP A 237 -13.84 -2.28 -1.51
N VAL A 238 -13.47 -3.29 -2.27
CA VAL A 238 -13.84 -4.67 -2.01
C VAL A 238 -12.61 -5.52 -1.84
N ARG A 239 -12.75 -6.56 -1.03
CA ARG A 239 -11.78 -7.64 -0.89
C ARG A 239 -12.39 -8.90 -1.46
N GLU A 240 -11.68 -9.51 -2.39
CA GLU A 240 -12.05 -10.76 -3.04
C GLU A 240 -11.07 -11.86 -2.63
N GLN A 241 -11.63 -13.01 -2.25
CA GLN A 241 -10.89 -14.23 -2.00
C GLN A 241 -11.47 -15.33 -2.89
N GLY A 242 -10.62 -15.96 -3.71
CA GLY A 242 -11.09 -16.95 -4.69
C GLY A 242 -10.12 -18.09 -4.94
N VAL A 243 -10.64 -19.11 -5.60
CA VAL A 243 -9.91 -20.32 -5.97
C VAL A 243 -10.37 -20.81 -7.34
N GLY A 244 -9.43 -21.31 -8.15
CA GLY A 244 -9.73 -21.99 -9.39
C GLY A 244 -10.22 -23.42 -9.16
N LEU A 245 -11.18 -23.87 -9.96
CA LEU A 245 -11.57 -25.27 -10.08
C LEU A 245 -10.99 -25.87 -11.35
N TYR A 246 -10.39 -27.05 -11.24
CA TYR A 246 -9.63 -27.69 -12.30
C TYR A 246 -10.24 -29.05 -12.64
N ASN A 247 -10.20 -29.42 -13.93
CA ASN A 247 -10.53 -30.77 -14.36
C ASN A 247 -9.35 -31.73 -14.15
N ASP A 248 -9.54 -33.02 -14.45
CA ASP A 248 -8.51 -34.06 -14.31
C ASP A 248 -7.25 -33.78 -15.16
N ALA A 249 -7.40 -33.03 -16.26
CA ALA A 249 -6.29 -32.59 -17.11
C ALA A 249 -5.53 -31.37 -16.53
N GLY A 250 -5.96 -30.83 -15.39
CA GLY A 250 -5.35 -29.70 -14.71
C GLY A 250 -5.70 -28.33 -15.31
N VAL A 251 -6.69 -28.26 -16.20
CA VAL A 251 -7.17 -27.01 -16.82
C VAL A 251 -8.26 -26.40 -15.94
N ALA A 252 -8.13 -25.11 -15.63
CA ALA A 252 -9.14 -24.38 -14.88
C ALA A 252 -10.42 -24.24 -15.72
N TYR A 253 -11.57 -24.60 -15.16
CA TYR A 253 -12.87 -24.48 -15.84
C TYR A 253 -13.82 -23.49 -15.16
N ALA A 254 -13.57 -23.13 -13.90
CA ALA A 254 -14.35 -22.13 -13.16
C ALA A 254 -13.50 -21.48 -12.07
N VAL A 255 -13.98 -20.34 -11.58
CA VAL A 255 -13.46 -19.67 -10.38
C VAL A 255 -14.59 -19.51 -9.39
N GLU A 256 -14.37 -19.89 -8.15
CA GLU A 256 -15.30 -19.69 -7.04
C GLU A 256 -14.67 -18.78 -6.00
N GLY A 257 -15.46 -17.91 -5.39
CA GLY A 257 -14.93 -16.98 -4.42
C GLY A 257 -15.97 -16.16 -3.68
N PHE A 258 -15.46 -15.26 -2.85
CA PHE A 258 -16.24 -14.37 -2.01
C PHE A 258 -15.70 -12.94 -2.10
N ILE A 259 -16.59 -11.98 -2.33
CA ILE A 259 -16.28 -10.54 -2.41
C ILE A 259 -16.97 -9.83 -1.26
N SER A 260 -16.22 -9.09 -0.44
CA SER A 260 -16.70 -8.39 0.74
C SER A 260 -16.38 -6.90 0.70
N ASP A 261 -17.15 -6.08 1.42
CA ASP A 261 -16.87 -4.65 1.57
C ASP A 261 -15.63 -4.45 2.45
N ALA A 262 -14.58 -3.86 1.88
CA ALA A 262 -13.33 -3.54 2.56
C ALA A 262 -13.15 -2.03 2.80
N THR A 263 -14.16 -1.21 2.48
CA THR A 263 -14.06 0.26 2.47
C THR A 263 -13.61 0.80 3.81
N LYS A 264 -14.25 0.41 4.91
CA LYS A 264 -13.90 0.88 6.26
C LYS A 264 -12.48 0.47 6.67
N SER A 265 -12.11 -0.79 6.43
CA SER A 265 -10.76 -1.29 6.75
C SER A 265 -9.70 -0.55 5.95
N LYS A 266 -9.97 -0.31 4.65
CA LYS A 266 -8.98 0.29 3.77
C LYS A 266 -8.78 1.77 4.00
N THR A 267 -9.85 2.51 4.29
CA THR A 267 -9.73 3.93 4.68
C THR A 267 -8.97 4.09 6.00
N GLN A 268 -9.18 3.18 6.96
CA GLN A 268 -8.42 3.18 8.22
C GLN A 268 -6.94 2.87 8.01
N GLU A 269 -6.59 1.85 7.21
CA GLU A 269 -5.19 1.53 6.89
C GLU A 269 -4.47 2.72 6.24
N LEU A 270 -5.11 3.38 5.27
CA LEU A 270 -4.56 4.55 4.61
C LEU A 270 -4.42 5.74 5.57
N GLY A 271 -5.37 5.92 6.50
CA GLY A 271 -5.29 6.92 7.56
C GLY A 271 -4.10 6.69 8.48
N ILE A 272 -3.96 5.47 9.01
CA ILE A 272 -2.85 5.08 9.89
C ILE A 272 -1.50 5.24 9.18
N ARG A 273 -1.40 4.87 7.90
CA ARG A 273 -0.15 5.05 7.13
C ARG A 273 0.23 6.52 6.98
N LYS A 274 -0.75 7.40 6.72
CA LYS A 274 -0.51 8.85 6.67
C LYS A 274 -0.06 9.38 8.02
N GLU A 275 -0.71 8.96 9.10
CA GLU A 275 -0.36 9.35 10.46
C GLU A 275 1.04 8.86 10.86
N ASN A 276 1.37 7.60 10.60
CA ASN A 276 2.70 7.05 10.83
C ASN A 276 3.79 7.78 10.01
N SER A 277 3.50 8.16 8.76
CA SER A 277 4.42 8.96 7.95
C SER A 277 4.63 10.35 8.55
N ALA A 278 3.55 11.01 8.98
CA ALA A 278 3.62 12.32 9.63
C ALA A 278 4.35 12.26 10.98
N LEU A 279 4.14 11.22 11.77
CA LEU A 279 4.82 10.99 13.05
C LEU A 279 6.31 10.72 12.84
N LYS A 280 6.68 9.90 11.85
CA LYS A 280 8.10 9.66 11.51
C LYS A 280 8.82 10.95 11.12
N LYS A 281 8.19 11.83 10.34
CA LYS A 281 8.73 13.15 9.98
C LYS A 281 8.94 14.03 11.22
N LYS A 282 7.95 14.09 12.12
CA LYS A 282 8.07 14.83 13.40
C LYS A 282 9.16 14.27 14.31
N MET A 283 9.35 12.95 14.34
CA MET A 283 10.40 12.32 15.16
C MET A 283 11.80 12.57 14.62
N GLN A 284 11.99 12.63 13.30
CA GLN A 284 13.31 12.86 12.68
C GLN A 284 13.92 14.22 13.08
N ALA A 285 13.10 15.26 13.20
CA ALA A 285 13.54 16.57 13.67
C ALA A 285 14.05 16.55 15.13
N HIS A 286 13.57 15.63 15.98
CA HIS A 286 14.00 15.52 17.37
C HIS A 286 15.34 14.78 17.57
N TYR A 287 15.80 13.98 16.60
CA TYR A 287 17.07 13.25 16.73
C TYR A 287 18.31 14.15 16.54
N LEU A 288 18.16 15.27 15.84
CA LEU A 288 19.26 16.19 15.53
C LEU A 288 19.19 17.41 16.44
N GLU A 289 19.56 17.24 17.71
CA GLU A 289 19.40 18.24 18.79
C GLU A 289 19.87 19.66 18.45
N ASN A 290 20.84 19.80 17.53
CA ASN A 290 21.48 21.08 17.20
C ASN A 290 21.11 21.65 15.82
N ILE A 291 20.23 21.00 15.04
CA ILE A 291 19.80 21.51 13.74
C ILE A 291 18.31 21.84 13.81
N VAL A 292 17.97 23.10 13.55
CA VAL A 292 16.60 23.63 13.69
C VAL A 292 15.96 23.86 12.32
N GLY A 293 14.73 23.40 12.18
CA GLY A 293 13.88 23.63 11.01
C GLY A 293 12.91 22.49 10.77
N ASP A 294 11.68 22.84 10.37
CA ASP A 294 10.58 21.91 10.10
C ASP A 294 10.13 21.94 8.63
N SER A 295 10.72 22.82 7.81
CA SER A 295 10.43 22.93 6.39
C SER A 295 10.72 21.63 5.61
N GLU A 296 10.02 21.42 4.50
CA GLU A 296 10.21 20.25 3.63
C GLU A 296 11.68 20.07 3.17
N PRO A 297 12.42 21.13 2.76
CA PRO A 297 13.84 21.02 2.45
C PRO A 297 14.69 20.51 3.63
N MET A 298 14.37 20.92 4.87
CA MET A 298 15.07 20.47 6.07
C MET A 298 14.77 19.01 6.41
N GLN A 299 13.53 18.56 6.23
CA GLN A 299 13.17 17.15 6.43
C GLN A 299 13.93 16.23 5.46
N ASN A 300 14.06 16.65 4.19
CA ASN A 300 14.87 15.92 3.20
C ASN A 300 16.36 15.91 3.60
N LEU A 301 16.88 17.03 4.12
CA LEU A 301 18.25 17.12 4.64
C LEU A 301 18.48 16.15 5.81
N TYR A 302 17.55 16.07 6.78
CA TYR A 302 17.65 15.13 7.90
C TYR A 302 17.69 13.67 7.44
N GLU A 303 16.86 13.30 6.47
CA GLU A 303 16.87 11.95 5.90
C GLU A 303 18.21 11.63 5.23
N MET A 304 18.79 12.58 4.48
CA MET A 304 20.10 12.42 3.87
C MET A 304 21.22 12.28 4.90
N ILE A 305 21.20 13.08 5.97
CA ILE A 305 22.17 13.00 7.07
C ILE A 305 22.14 11.62 7.70
N LEU A 306 20.95 11.11 8.05
CA LEU A 306 20.81 9.79 8.70
C LEU A 306 21.23 8.65 7.76
N LYS A 307 20.88 8.73 6.48
CA LYS A 307 21.33 7.75 5.47
C LYS A 307 22.85 7.76 5.32
N ALA A 308 23.47 8.93 5.24
CA ALA A 308 24.92 9.06 5.13
C ALA A 308 25.62 8.59 6.41
N ALA A 309 25.09 8.92 7.59
CA ALA A 309 25.66 8.52 8.88
C ALA A 309 25.72 6.98 9.04
N GLY A 310 24.75 6.27 8.48
CA GLY A 310 24.66 4.80 8.50
C GLY A 310 25.71 4.06 7.66
N THR A 311 26.48 4.75 6.80
CA THR A 311 27.60 4.14 6.05
C THR A 311 28.94 4.69 6.54
N ASP A 312 30.03 4.00 6.18
CA ASP A 312 31.41 4.45 6.44
C ASP A 312 31.98 5.31 5.29
N ASP A 313 31.14 5.67 4.31
CA ASP A 313 31.56 6.41 3.12
C ASP A 313 31.93 7.86 3.45
N ASN A 314 32.77 8.44 2.59
CA ASN A 314 33.11 9.86 2.64
C ASN A 314 31.89 10.71 2.30
N VAL A 315 31.65 11.74 3.09
CA VAL A 315 30.50 12.64 2.91
C VAL A 315 31.01 14.01 2.52
N ILE A 316 30.36 14.64 1.55
CA ILE A 316 30.63 16.03 1.17
C ILE A 316 29.39 16.89 1.36
N VAL A 317 29.55 18.00 2.07
CA VAL A 317 28.47 18.92 2.44
C VAL A 317 28.63 20.21 1.66
N TYR A 318 27.69 20.44 0.75
CA TYR A 318 27.57 21.66 -0.03
C TYR A 318 26.63 22.64 0.63
N GLY A 319 26.99 23.92 0.59
CA GLY A 319 26.09 24.99 1.00
C GLY A 319 26.78 26.35 1.05
N GLU A 320 25.98 27.40 0.94
CA GLU A 320 26.47 28.78 1.03
C GLU A 320 27.17 29.08 2.38
N SER A 321 27.87 30.21 2.45
CA SER A 321 28.47 30.63 3.71
C SER A 321 27.39 30.87 4.76
N GLY A 322 27.61 30.39 5.98
CA GLY A 322 26.69 30.59 7.11
C GLY A 322 25.43 29.71 7.12
N THR A 323 25.32 28.67 6.29
CA THR A 323 24.14 27.76 6.29
C THR A 323 24.16 26.66 7.37
N GLY A 324 25.28 26.47 8.07
CA GLY A 324 25.43 25.43 9.10
C GLY A 324 26.15 24.15 8.66
N LYS A 325 27.07 24.23 7.68
CA LYS A 325 27.84 23.06 7.18
C LYS A 325 28.55 22.26 8.27
N GLU A 326 29.14 22.93 9.27
CA GLU A 326 29.78 22.27 10.40
C GLU A 326 28.78 21.49 11.26
N LEU A 327 27.59 22.06 11.53
CA LEU A 327 26.54 21.39 12.30
C LEU A 327 26.04 20.13 11.61
N VAL A 328 25.83 20.19 10.29
CA VAL A 328 25.47 19.02 9.47
C VAL A 328 26.57 17.97 9.50
N SER A 329 27.84 18.38 9.40
CA SER A 329 28.98 17.47 9.41
C SER A 329 29.15 16.78 10.76
N ARG A 330 28.91 17.52 11.85
CA ARG A 330 28.89 16.98 13.20
C ARG A 330 27.73 16.01 13.40
N ALA A 331 26.53 16.35 12.92
CA ALA A 331 25.38 15.46 12.96
C ALA A 331 25.63 14.11 12.25
N VAL A 332 26.32 14.13 11.10
CA VAL A 332 26.73 12.91 10.39
C VAL A 332 27.65 12.05 11.27
N HIS A 333 28.59 12.66 12.01
CA HIS A 333 29.46 11.94 12.93
C HIS A 333 28.69 11.39 14.14
N ASP A 334 27.87 12.22 14.79
CA ASP A 334 27.12 11.88 16.00
C ASP A 334 26.13 10.72 15.76
N HIS A 335 25.65 10.54 14.53
CA HIS A 335 24.72 9.46 14.16
C HIS A 335 25.40 8.28 13.46
N SER A 336 26.74 8.27 13.42
CA SER A 336 27.51 7.20 12.78
C SER A 336 27.93 6.11 13.75
N THR A 337 28.44 5.00 13.21
CA THR A 337 29.11 3.95 13.98
C THR A 337 30.38 4.43 14.71
N ARG A 338 30.88 5.63 14.37
CA ARG A 338 32.11 6.24 14.91
C ARG A 338 31.86 7.34 15.93
N ILE A 339 30.66 7.44 16.49
CA ILE A 339 30.29 8.44 17.52
C ILE A 339 31.26 8.47 18.72
N ASN A 340 31.84 7.32 19.08
CA ASN A 340 32.80 7.22 20.19
C ASN A 340 34.23 7.62 19.80
N GLY A 341 34.50 7.85 18.52
CA GLY A 341 35.79 8.32 18.02
C GLY A 341 35.90 9.84 18.03
N ASN A 342 37.10 10.37 17.82
CA ASN A 342 37.29 11.83 17.79
C ASN A 342 36.68 12.45 16.54
N PHE A 343 35.94 13.55 16.71
CA PHE A 343 35.60 14.48 15.64
C PHE A 343 36.66 15.59 15.59
N VAL A 344 37.48 15.61 14.54
CA VAL A 344 38.58 16.57 14.39
C VAL A 344 38.22 17.59 13.30
N PRO A 345 37.75 18.80 13.66
CA PRO A 345 37.45 19.86 12.70
C PRO A 345 38.73 20.57 12.24
N VAL A 346 38.87 20.77 10.93
CA VAL A 346 39.98 21.48 10.32
C VAL A 346 39.44 22.47 9.29
N ASN A 347 39.69 23.77 9.51
CA ASN A 347 39.44 24.78 8.49
C ASN A 347 40.65 24.87 7.56
N CYS A 348 40.47 24.45 6.30
CA CYS A 348 41.56 24.37 5.34
C CYS A 348 42.03 25.74 4.84
N GLY A 349 41.14 26.73 4.78
CA GLY A 349 41.47 28.11 4.38
C GLY A 349 42.25 28.89 5.43
N ALA A 350 42.16 28.51 6.71
CA ALA A 350 42.85 29.19 7.82
C ALA A 350 44.32 28.74 8.00
N ILE A 351 44.74 27.65 7.35
CA ILE A 351 46.08 27.08 7.53
C ILE A 351 47.04 27.66 6.47
N PRO A 352 48.12 28.36 6.87
CA PRO A 352 49.14 28.79 5.92
C PRO A 352 49.76 27.61 5.17
N GLU A 353 49.97 27.74 3.86
CA GLU A 353 50.42 26.63 3.01
C GLU A 353 51.73 25.97 3.50
N HIS A 354 52.67 26.77 4.02
CA HIS A 354 53.95 26.28 4.54
C HIS A 354 53.82 25.48 5.86
N LEU A 355 52.71 25.62 6.60
CA LEU A 355 52.43 24.87 7.82
C LEU A 355 51.55 23.64 7.58
N PHE A 356 50.91 23.55 6.42
CA PHE A 356 49.96 22.49 6.07
C PHE A 356 50.49 21.10 6.42
N GLU A 357 51.72 20.79 6.01
CA GLU A 357 52.29 19.46 6.25
C GLU A 357 52.47 19.16 7.74
N SER A 358 52.97 20.13 8.50
CA SER A 358 53.25 19.95 9.92
C SER A 358 51.97 19.83 10.76
N GLU A 359 50.88 20.45 10.33
CA GLU A 359 49.58 20.42 11.01
C GLU A 359 48.78 19.16 10.65
N PHE A 360 48.73 18.78 9.36
CA PHE A 360 47.99 17.59 8.93
C PHE A 360 48.70 16.28 9.29
N PHE A 361 50.01 16.20 9.06
CA PHE A 361 50.80 14.96 9.20
C PHE A 361 51.63 14.93 10.50
N GLY A 362 51.70 16.04 11.24
CA GLY A 362 52.52 16.13 12.44
C GLY A 362 54.00 16.26 12.14
N HIS A 363 54.81 16.42 13.19
CA HIS A 363 56.25 16.56 13.07
C HIS A 363 57.01 15.90 14.22
N LYS A 364 58.26 15.52 13.95
CA LYS A 364 59.20 15.06 14.98
C LYS A 364 60.01 16.23 15.54
N LYS A 365 60.51 16.07 16.77
CA LYS A 365 61.42 17.02 17.41
C LYS A 365 62.63 17.26 16.50
N GLY A 366 62.95 18.54 16.26
CA GLY A 366 64.06 18.95 15.41
C GLY A 366 63.77 18.98 13.90
N ALA A 367 62.52 18.78 13.46
CA ALA A 367 62.16 18.81 12.04
C ALA A 367 62.34 20.17 11.35
N PHE A 368 62.19 21.28 12.09
CA PHE A 368 62.42 22.65 11.63
C PHE A 368 62.77 23.56 12.82
N THR A 369 63.22 24.78 12.54
CA THR A 369 63.53 25.79 13.56
C THR A 369 62.29 26.11 14.40
N GLY A 370 62.26 25.64 15.65
CA GLY A 370 61.10 25.78 16.57
C GLY A 370 60.40 24.47 16.95
N ALA A 371 60.76 23.33 16.35
CA ALA A 371 60.18 22.03 16.68
C ALA A 371 60.77 21.43 17.99
N VAL A 372 60.33 21.94 19.15
CA VAL A 372 60.86 21.57 20.48
C VAL A 372 60.43 20.16 20.93
N ALA A 373 59.29 19.68 20.44
CA ALA A 373 58.71 18.37 20.79
C ALA A 373 58.08 17.67 19.57
N ASN A 374 57.74 16.40 19.72
CA ASN A 374 56.92 15.69 18.74
C ASN A 374 55.47 16.18 18.84
N ARG A 375 54.80 16.39 17.70
CA ARG A 375 53.38 16.78 17.66
C ARG A 375 52.62 15.88 16.67
N ARG A 376 51.47 15.37 17.11
CA ARG A 376 50.54 14.58 16.28
C ARG A 376 49.76 15.51 15.36
N GLY A 377 49.65 15.14 14.09
CA GLY A 377 48.84 15.88 13.11
C GLY A 377 47.35 15.55 13.21
N TYR A 378 46.52 16.29 12.47
CA TYR A 378 45.07 16.09 12.46
C TYR A 378 44.65 14.69 12.02
N LEU A 379 45.35 14.09 11.06
CA LEU A 379 45.06 12.73 10.58
C LEU A 379 45.25 11.67 11.67
N GLU A 380 46.28 11.80 12.50
CA GLU A 380 46.53 10.90 13.62
C GLU A 380 45.53 11.11 14.76
N GLN A 381 45.09 12.36 14.98
CA GLN A 381 44.07 12.66 15.98
C GLN A 381 42.69 12.12 15.61
N ALA A 382 42.40 12.01 14.31
CA ALA A 382 41.14 11.53 13.75
C ALA A 382 41.10 10.01 13.53
N ASP A 383 42.16 9.28 13.90
CA ASP A 383 42.20 7.84 13.70
C ASP A 383 41.06 7.12 14.43
N GLY A 384 40.37 6.21 13.74
CA GLY A 384 39.14 5.56 14.22
C GLY A 384 37.92 6.47 14.35
N GLY A 385 38.06 7.79 14.19
CA GLY A 385 37.00 8.79 14.25
C GLY A 385 36.68 9.40 12.88
N THR A 386 36.39 10.71 12.90
CA THR A 386 36.04 11.52 11.73
C THR A 386 36.96 12.73 11.61
N LEU A 387 37.56 12.92 10.43
CA LEU A 387 38.26 14.15 10.04
C LEU A 387 37.30 15.04 9.26
N PHE A 388 36.96 16.20 9.83
CA PHE A 388 36.12 17.19 9.16
C PHE A 388 36.98 18.25 8.46
N LEU A 389 36.84 18.35 7.14
CA LEU A 389 37.57 19.29 6.28
C LEU A 389 36.63 20.42 5.85
N ASP A 390 36.64 21.54 6.57
CA ASP A 390 35.91 22.73 6.17
C ASP A 390 36.69 23.50 5.11
N GLU A 391 35.96 24.13 4.19
CA GLU A 391 36.49 24.85 3.04
C GLU A 391 37.47 24.01 2.19
N LEU A 392 37.07 22.77 1.83
CA LEU A 392 37.89 21.83 1.04
C LEU A 392 38.45 22.45 -0.25
N GLY A 393 37.71 23.39 -0.84
CA GLY A 393 38.10 24.13 -2.05
C GLY A 393 39.31 25.06 -1.87
N GLU A 394 39.84 25.26 -0.67
CA GLU A 394 41.04 26.08 -0.42
C GLU A 394 42.33 25.24 -0.33
N ILE A 395 42.24 23.91 -0.37
CA ILE A 395 43.42 23.03 -0.29
C ILE A 395 44.25 23.14 -1.58
N SER A 396 45.55 23.43 -1.43
CA SER A 396 46.48 23.50 -2.57
C SER A 396 46.66 22.13 -3.26
N GLN A 397 47.07 22.12 -4.54
CA GLN A 397 47.25 20.87 -5.29
C GLN A 397 48.23 19.90 -4.60
N LEU A 398 49.28 20.41 -3.96
CA LEU A 398 50.22 19.58 -3.21
C LEU A 398 49.57 18.94 -1.98
N GLY A 399 48.74 19.71 -1.27
CA GLY A 399 47.94 19.21 -0.15
C GLY A 399 46.98 18.10 -0.58
N GLN A 400 46.30 18.27 -1.73
CA GLN A 400 45.39 17.27 -2.30
C GLN A 400 46.11 15.94 -2.56
N ILE A 401 47.32 15.96 -3.15
CA ILE A 401 48.10 14.74 -3.41
C ILE A 401 48.47 14.01 -2.11
N LYS A 402 48.95 14.76 -1.11
CA LYS A 402 49.39 14.16 0.17
C LYS A 402 48.21 13.61 0.98
N LEU A 403 47.09 14.33 1.00
CA LEU A 403 45.85 13.86 1.60
C LEU A 403 45.33 12.61 0.89
N LEU A 404 45.27 12.61 -0.45
CA LEU A 404 44.83 11.46 -1.24
C LEU A 404 45.60 10.19 -0.88
N ARG A 405 46.94 10.29 -0.84
CA ARG A 405 47.81 9.17 -0.45
C ARG A 405 47.51 8.65 0.96
N ALA A 406 47.25 9.55 1.91
CA ALA A 406 46.93 9.17 3.28
C ALA A 406 45.56 8.45 3.38
N ILE A 407 44.53 8.96 2.69
CA ILE A 407 43.15 8.41 2.75
C ILE A 407 42.93 7.14 1.90
N GLU A 408 43.83 6.84 0.96
CA GLU A 408 43.83 5.59 0.19
C GLU A 408 44.56 4.44 0.91
N GLY A 409 45.10 4.69 2.11
CA GLY A 409 45.79 3.69 2.91
C GLY A 409 47.30 3.61 2.66
N GLY A 410 47.83 4.44 1.76
CA GLY A 410 49.27 4.57 1.51
C GLY A 410 50.08 5.14 2.68
N GLY A 411 49.40 5.58 3.74
CA GLY A 411 49.98 6.17 4.94
C GLY A 411 50.63 7.52 4.66
N PHE A 412 51.20 8.12 5.71
CA PHE A 412 51.96 9.36 5.61
C PHE A 412 53.16 9.33 6.55
N THR A 413 54.14 10.19 6.29
CA THR A 413 55.32 10.33 7.15
C THR A 413 55.29 11.70 7.82
N PRO A 414 55.38 11.80 9.16
CA PRO A 414 55.47 13.08 9.85
C PRO A 414 56.70 13.87 9.37
N VAL A 415 56.63 15.20 9.38
CA VAL A 415 57.73 16.06 8.96
C VAL A 415 58.97 15.79 9.82
N GLY A 416 60.11 15.53 9.18
CA GLY A 416 61.36 15.15 9.84
C GLY A 416 61.39 13.73 10.42
N GLY A 417 60.37 12.90 10.16
CA GLY A 417 60.32 11.49 10.55
C GLY A 417 60.66 10.54 9.40
N THR A 418 60.91 9.26 9.74
CA THR A 418 61.18 8.19 8.77
C THR A 418 60.14 7.07 8.77
N GLY A 419 59.33 6.95 9.84
CA GLY A 419 58.29 5.93 9.95
C GLY A 419 56.99 6.34 9.29
N VAL A 420 56.43 5.45 8.46
CA VAL A 420 55.10 5.60 7.87
C VAL A 420 54.04 5.34 8.94
N VAL A 421 53.08 6.24 9.05
CA VAL A 421 51.92 6.15 9.94
C VAL A 421 50.69 5.82 9.09
N HIS A 422 49.94 4.81 9.50
CA HIS A 422 48.66 4.45 8.89
C HIS A 422 47.53 4.79 9.84
N VAL A 423 46.52 5.47 9.31
CA VAL A 423 45.31 5.88 10.02
C VAL A 423 44.11 5.57 9.14
N LYS A 424 42.94 5.40 9.74
CA LYS A 424 41.69 5.16 9.00
C LYS A 424 40.57 6.11 9.46
N PRO A 425 40.74 7.43 9.30
CA PRO A 425 39.68 8.38 9.58
C PRO A 425 38.56 8.27 8.55
N ARG A 426 37.32 8.50 8.96
CA ARG A 426 36.23 8.81 8.03
C ARG A 426 36.37 10.26 7.61
N ILE A 427 36.25 10.56 6.32
CA ILE A 427 36.32 11.96 5.84
C ILE A 427 34.91 12.52 5.70
N VAL A 428 34.70 13.68 6.32
CA VAL A 428 33.54 14.54 6.04
C VAL A 428 34.08 15.88 5.58
N ALA A 429 33.73 16.31 4.38
CA ALA A 429 34.22 17.58 3.81
C ALA A 429 33.08 18.57 3.64
N ALA A 430 33.37 19.86 3.72
CA ALA A 430 32.42 20.93 3.47
C ALA A 430 33.00 21.97 2.50
N THR A 431 32.14 22.51 1.64
CA THR A 431 32.53 23.57 0.70
C THR A 431 31.32 24.41 0.27
N ASN A 432 31.56 25.67 -0.07
CA ASN A 432 30.61 26.56 -0.75
C ASN A 432 30.92 26.74 -2.24
N ARG A 433 32.02 26.15 -2.74
CA ARG A 433 32.44 26.20 -4.15
C ARG A 433 31.96 24.96 -4.89
N ASP A 434 31.74 25.11 -6.20
CA ASP A 434 31.53 23.97 -7.08
C ASP A 434 32.86 23.27 -7.37
N LEU A 435 33.01 22.05 -6.85
CA LEU A 435 34.25 21.29 -7.02
C LEU A 435 34.45 20.77 -8.44
N MET A 436 33.39 20.51 -9.20
CA MET A 436 33.51 20.08 -10.59
C MET A 436 34.04 21.21 -11.46
N GLU A 437 33.59 22.45 -11.22
CA GLU A 437 34.19 23.63 -11.87
C GLU A 437 35.67 23.80 -11.50
N MET A 438 36.05 23.51 -10.25
CA MET A 438 37.46 23.53 -9.86
C MET A 438 38.30 22.44 -10.56
N VAL A 439 37.71 21.28 -10.86
CA VAL A 439 38.37 20.23 -11.63
C VAL A 439 38.58 20.67 -13.08
N THR A 440 37.57 21.26 -13.71
CA THR A 440 37.68 21.75 -15.10
C THR A 440 38.66 22.93 -15.22
N ALA A 441 38.73 23.80 -14.20
CA ALA A 441 39.71 24.88 -14.10
C ALA A 441 41.13 24.42 -13.72
N GLY A 442 41.33 23.14 -13.40
CA GLY A 442 42.62 22.59 -12.98
C GLY A 442 43.05 22.96 -11.56
N ALA A 443 42.21 23.61 -10.77
CA ALA A 443 42.50 23.94 -9.36
C ALA A 443 42.33 22.71 -8.44
N MET A 444 41.49 21.75 -8.82
CA MET A 444 41.27 20.49 -8.11
C MET A 444 41.63 19.30 -8.99
N ARG A 445 42.30 18.31 -8.41
CA ARG A 445 42.62 17.07 -9.11
C ARG A 445 41.40 16.15 -9.19
N SER A 446 41.22 15.51 -10.35
CA SER A 446 40.09 14.61 -10.61
C SER A 446 40.12 13.36 -9.72
N ASP A 447 41.30 12.78 -9.47
CA ASP A 447 41.48 11.63 -8.60
C ASP A 447 41.05 11.93 -7.15
N PHE A 448 41.47 13.07 -6.62
CA PHE A 448 41.07 13.56 -5.31
C PHE A 448 39.56 13.83 -5.22
N TYR A 449 38.99 14.48 -6.25
CA TYR A 449 37.56 14.74 -6.33
C TYR A 449 36.73 13.45 -6.21
N TYR A 450 36.97 12.44 -7.05
CA TYR A 450 36.17 11.21 -7.02
C TYR A 450 36.36 10.40 -5.74
N ARG A 451 37.50 10.55 -5.04
CA ARG A 451 37.75 9.86 -3.76
C ARG A 451 36.99 10.50 -2.59
N ILE A 452 36.83 11.81 -2.59
CA ILE A 452 36.13 12.55 -1.53
C ILE A 452 34.61 12.63 -1.82
N HIS A 453 34.24 12.80 -3.09
CA HIS A 453 32.87 13.03 -3.54
C HIS A 453 32.07 11.72 -3.70
N VAL A 454 31.79 11.04 -2.57
CA VAL A 454 31.01 9.79 -2.58
C VAL A 454 29.55 10.07 -2.25
N VAL A 455 29.25 10.66 -1.09
CA VAL A 455 27.89 10.98 -0.66
C VAL A 455 27.71 12.50 -0.55
N PRO A 456 27.12 13.18 -1.56
CA PRO A 456 26.87 14.60 -1.50
C PRO A 456 25.60 14.94 -0.71
N ILE A 457 25.68 15.94 0.17
CA ILE A 457 24.58 16.52 0.93
C ILE A 457 24.52 18.01 0.62
N TYR A 458 23.35 18.51 0.21
CA TYR A 458 23.15 19.93 -0.11
C TYR A 458 22.32 20.59 0.98
N ILE A 459 22.86 21.63 1.61
CA ILE A 459 22.14 22.42 2.61
C ILE A 459 21.41 23.57 1.90
N PRO A 460 20.08 23.68 2.04
CA PRO A 460 19.32 24.76 1.43
C PRO A 460 19.70 26.12 2.06
N PRO A 461 19.83 27.19 1.26
CA PRO A 461 20.03 28.54 1.77
C PRO A 461 18.78 29.01 2.52
N LEU A 462 18.94 29.96 3.44
CA LEU A 462 17.88 30.40 4.35
C LEU A 462 16.66 30.99 3.60
N ARG A 463 16.89 31.65 2.46
CA ARG A 463 15.83 32.16 1.57
C ARG A 463 14.87 31.10 1.02
N ASP A 464 15.33 29.86 0.88
CA ASP A 464 14.51 28.74 0.38
C ASP A 464 13.76 28.03 1.53
N ARG A 465 14.05 28.41 2.79
CA ARG A 465 13.43 27.89 4.01
C ARG A 465 12.98 28.99 4.98
N LYS A 466 12.41 30.07 4.45
CA LYS A 466 11.93 31.23 5.24
C LYS A 466 10.94 30.85 6.35
N GLN A 467 10.22 29.74 6.20
CA GLN A 467 9.29 29.20 7.20
C GLN A 467 9.98 28.78 8.51
N ASP A 468 11.28 28.47 8.47
CA ASP A 468 12.06 28.05 9.64
C ASP A 468 12.61 29.25 10.44
N ILE A 469 12.58 30.47 9.89
CA ILE A 469 13.15 31.69 10.52
C ILE A 469 12.56 31.96 11.91
N PRO A 470 11.23 31.90 12.13
CA PRO A 470 10.66 32.12 13.47
C PRO A 470 11.20 31.12 14.51
N GLN A 471 11.35 29.85 14.12
CA GLN A 471 11.81 28.78 15.00
C GLN A 471 13.32 28.93 15.31
N LEU A 472 14.11 29.35 14.32
CA LEU A 472 15.53 29.70 14.49
C LEU A 472 15.71 30.88 15.45
N ILE A 473 14.88 31.93 15.31
CA ILE A 473 14.90 33.10 16.21
C ILE A 473 14.61 32.66 17.64
N GLU A 474 13.55 31.87 17.85
CA GLU A 474 13.20 31.35 19.19
C GLU A 474 14.34 30.53 19.78
N HIS A 475 14.98 29.67 18.98
CA HIS A 475 16.14 28.88 19.40
C HIS A 475 17.30 29.77 19.84
N PHE A 476 17.69 30.76 19.02
CA PHE A 476 18.78 31.67 19.37
C PHE A 476 18.47 32.52 20.62
N MET A 477 17.22 32.96 20.78
CA MET A 477 16.80 33.67 21.99
C MET A 477 16.99 32.84 23.26
N ARG A 478 16.75 31.52 23.19
CA ARG A 478 16.99 30.61 24.33
C ARG A 478 18.49 30.42 24.61
N MET A 479 19.34 30.53 23.60
CA MET A 479 20.79 30.36 23.75
C MET A 479 21.49 31.57 24.37
N PHE A 480 20.95 32.78 24.22
CA PHE A 480 21.56 33.99 24.78
C PHE A 480 21.21 34.13 26.27
N PRO A 481 22.15 33.90 27.22
CA PRO A 481 21.85 33.95 28.65
C PRO A 481 21.93 35.40 29.14
N LYS A 482 20.86 35.85 29.82
CA LYS A 482 20.71 37.17 30.47
C LYS A 482 20.61 38.35 29.51
N LEU A 483 19.38 38.73 29.18
CA LEU A 483 19.04 40.10 28.82
C LEU A 483 17.78 40.49 29.60
N ASP A 484 17.98 40.96 30.83
CA ASP A 484 16.90 41.42 31.72
C ASP A 484 16.15 42.67 31.16
N GLU A 485 16.61 43.23 30.03
CA GLU A 485 16.05 44.42 29.35
C GLU A 485 15.99 44.26 27.83
N CYS A 486 15.56 43.11 27.31
CA CYS A 486 15.37 42.94 25.86
C CYS A 486 14.15 43.70 25.32
N SER A 487 14.31 44.34 24.16
CA SER A 487 13.16 44.78 23.36
C SER A 487 12.41 43.55 22.84
N PRO A 488 11.09 43.41 23.07
CA PRO A 488 10.32 42.30 22.54
C PRO A 488 10.34 42.36 21.00
N ILE A 489 10.47 41.20 20.35
CA ILE A 489 10.37 41.11 18.90
C ILE A 489 8.93 41.43 18.50
N THR A 490 8.73 42.62 17.91
CA THR A 490 7.41 43.03 17.43
C THR A 490 7.05 42.29 16.14
N PRO A 491 5.75 42.20 15.78
CA PRO A 491 5.34 41.61 14.51
C PRO A 491 6.01 42.26 13.29
N GLU A 492 6.30 43.55 13.33
CA GLU A 492 7.01 44.27 12.27
C GLU A 492 8.46 43.78 12.13
N VAL A 493 9.16 43.59 13.25
CA VAL A 493 10.54 43.06 13.29
C VAL A 493 10.57 41.62 12.78
N MET A 494 9.62 40.79 13.23
CA MET A 494 9.50 39.41 12.76
C MET A 494 9.24 39.36 11.26
N ASN A 495 8.36 40.21 10.74
CA ASN A 495 8.08 40.28 9.30
C ASN A 495 9.31 40.73 8.50
N ALA A 496 10.09 41.69 9.01
CA ALA A 496 11.35 42.11 8.40
C ALA A 496 12.36 40.95 8.33
N PHE A 497 12.50 40.18 9.42
CA PHE A 497 13.35 38.98 9.43
C PHE A 497 12.91 37.91 8.44
N VAL A 498 11.61 37.65 8.30
CA VAL A 498 11.08 36.64 7.36
C VAL A 498 11.20 37.09 5.91
N THR A 499 11.04 38.39 5.63
CA THR A 499 11.03 38.92 4.26
C THR A 499 12.44 38.98 3.67
N TYR A 500 13.45 39.32 4.48
CA TYR A 500 14.83 39.44 4.03
C TYR A 500 15.42 38.11 3.49
N ASP A 501 16.32 38.21 2.52
CA ASP A 501 16.85 37.03 1.80
C ASP A 501 18.09 36.40 2.46
N TRP A 502 18.71 37.07 3.42
CA TRP A 502 19.84 36.55 4.21
C TRP A 502 20.99 35.98 3.36
N PRO A 503 21.72 36.82 2.59
CA PRO A 503 22.89 36.37 1.81
C PRO A 503 23.99 35.70 2.67
N GLY A 504 24.11 36.07 3.94
CA GLY A 504 24.99 35.41 4.93
C GLY A 504 24.29 34.32 5.76
N ASN A 505 23.08 33.92 5.34
CA ASN A 505 22.29 32.81 5.87
C ASN A 505 22.10 32.89 7.41
N ILE A 506 22.21 31.75 8.10
CA ILE A 506 21.95 31.65 9.54
C ILE A 506 22.95 32.50 10.34
N ARG A 507 24.21 32.60 9.88
CA ARG A 507 25.23 33.41 10.56
C ARG A 507 24.87 34.90 10.55
N GLU A 508 24.37 35.41 9.43
CA GLU A 508 23.88 36.78 9.33
C GLU A 508 22.61 36.99 10.17
N LEU A 509 21.65 36.04 10.13
CA LEU A 509 20.46 36.07 10.98
C LEU A 509 20.81 36.14 12.47
N GLN A 510 21.73 35.28 12.92
CA GLN A 510 22.17 35.24 14.31
C GLN A 510 22.83 36.57 14.72
N ASN A 511 23.70 37.13 13.87
CA ASN A 511 24.36 38.41 14.13
C ASN A 511 23.37 39.57 14.17
N ALA A 512 22.42 39.63 13.22
CA ALA A 512 21.39 40.66 13.15
C ALA A 512 20.45 40.58 14.36
N LEU A 513 20.04 39.37 14.76
CA LEU A 513 19.24 39.17 15.97
C LEU A 513 20.01 39.57 17.22
N HIS A 514 21.26 39.15 17.36
CA HIS A 514 22.11 39.52 18.48
C HIS A 514 22.28 41.05 18.57
N GLN A 515 22.52 41.72 17.44
CA GLN A 515 22.61 43.18 17.36
C GLN A 515 21.30 43.86 17.75
N TYR A 516 20.15 43.36 17.26
CA TYR A 516 18.84 43.90 17.59
C TYR A 516 18.54 43.79 19.09
N LEU A 517 18.84 42.64 19.71
CA LEU A 517 18.63 42.44 21.15
C LEU A 517 19.50 43.38 22.01
N HIS A 518 20.70 43.76 21.55
CA HIS A 518 21.61 44.65 22.29
C HIS A 518 21.39 46.14 22.02
N LEU A 519 21.14 46.53 20.77
CA LEU A 519 21.06 47.93 20.36
C LEU A 519 19.62 48.43 20.20
N GLY A 520 18.63 47.53 20.26
CA GLY A 520 17.24 47.81 19.94
C GLY A 520 16.99 48.17 18.48
N THR A 521 18.01 48.20 17.63
CA THR A 521 17.95 48.66 16.24
C THR A 521 18.22 47.50 15.29
N LEU A 522 17.35 47.33 14.30
CA LEU A 522 17.51 46.33 13.24
C LEU A 522 18.06 47.01 11.99
N VAL A 523 19.24 46.57 11.56
CA VAL A 523 19.91 47.00 10.32
C VAL A 523 20.02 45.78 9.42
N LEU A 524 19.47 45.84 8.20
CA LEU A 524 19.60 44.79 7.19
C LEU A 524 20.08 45.41 5.87
N GLY A 525 21.03 44.78 5.18
CA GLY A 525 21.54 45.27 3.89
C GLY A 525 22.19 46.66 3.91
N GLY A 526 22.58 47.18 5.08
CA GLY A 526 23.12 48.53 5.24
C GLY A 526 22.06 49.62 5.46
N GLU A 527 20.77 49.27 5.45
CA GLU A 527 19.67 50.17 5.77
C GLU A 527 19.10 49.87 7.15
N GLN A 528 18.83 50.92 7.93
CA GLN A 528 18.20 50.79 9.25
C GLN A 528 16.69 50.67 9.07
N ILE A 529 16.12 49.49 9.32
CA ILE A 529 14.72 49.18 9.03
C ILE A 529 13.81 49.52 10.22
N ILE A 530 14.28 49.27 11.46
CA ILE A 530 13.48 49.50 12.67
C ILE A 530 14.39 50.05 13.79
N SER A 531 14.00 51.18 14.38
CA SER A 531 14.57 51.63 15.67
C SER A 531 13.61 51.28 16.80
N GLY A 532 13.97 50.32 17.62
CA GLY A 532 13.30 50.01 18.87
C GLY A 532 13.45 51.17 19.86
N CYS A 533 12.34 51.82 20.15
CA CYS A 533 12.10 52.54 21.40
C CYS A 533 10.59 52.68 21.57
N SER A 534 9.98 51.82 22.40
CA SER A 534 8.76 52.21 23.10
C SER A 534 9.13 52.62 24.52
N SER A 535 8.66 53.82 24.88
CA SER A 535 8.47 54.37 26.23
C SER A 535 9.69 54.66 27.11
N THR A 536 10.46 55.69 26.75
CA THR A 536 10.62 56.91 27.60
C THR A 536 11.04 58.09 26.72
N ARG A 537 10.14 58.61 25.87
CA ARG A 537 10.24 60.02 25.50
C ARG A 537 9.74 60.82 26.70
N LYS A 538 10.67 61.20 27.59
CA LYS A 538 10.57 62.56 28.14
C LYS A 538 10.59 63.48 26.92
N ASP A 539 9.63 64.39 26.84
CA ASP A 539 9.65 65.50 25.92
C ASP A 539 10.99 66.24 26.03
N CYS A 540 11.95 65.88 25.18
CA CYS A 540 13.09 66.72 24.90
C CYS A 540 12.77 67.40 23.56
N ILE A 541 12.15 68.57 23.68
CA ILE A 541 12.09 69.56 22.61
C ILE A 541 13.53 69.72 22.06
N PRO A 542 13.75 69.68 20.74
CA PRO A 542 15.07 69.95 20.17
C PRO A 542 15.62 71.25 20.79
N GLN A 543 16.82 71.23 21.38
CA GLN A 543 17.42 72.42 21.98
C GLN A 543 17.86 73.48 20.93
N GLU A 544 17.53 73.28 19.66
CA GLU A 544 17.67 74.30 18.62
C GLU A 544 16.41 75.18 18.56
N PRO A 545 16.55 76.51 18.44
CA PRO A 545 15.42 77.40 18.22
C PRO A 545 14.57 76.92 17.04
N LEU A 546 13.24 76.99 17.15
CA LEU A 546 12.29 76.55 16.11
C LEU A 546 12.65 77.07 14.71
N GLU A 547 13.17 78.29 14.64
CA GLU A 547 13.65 78.93 13.42
C GLU A 547 14.79 78.15 12.74
N LYS A 548 15.76 77.62 13.50
CA LYS A 548 16.85 76.79 12.97
C LYS A 548 16.38 75.41 12.52
N ALA A 549 15.45 74.80 13.26
CA ALA A 549 14.88 73.51 12.89
C ALA A 549 14.11 73.57 11.56
N LEU A 550 13.26 74.60 11.42
CA LEU A 550 12.51 74.85 10.18
C LEU A 550 13.43 75.23 9.03
N ALA A 551 14.45 76.07 9.26
CA ALA A 551 15.43 76.42 8.24
C ALA A 551 16.22 75.21 7.73
N ARG A 552 16.62 74.29 8.63
CA ARG A 552 17.31 73.05 8.24
C ARG A 552 16.41 72.16 7.40
N PHE A 553 15.16 71.93 7.85
CA PHE A 553 14.19 71.11 7.12
C PHE A 553 13.90 71.71 5.74
N GLU A 554 13.63 73.01 5.69
CA GLU A 554 13.30 73.70 4.45
C GLU A 554 14.48 73.70 3.46
N ARG A 555 15.71 73.91 3.94
CA ARG A 555 16.92 73.79 3.12
C ARG A 555 17.06 72.40 2.52
N GLN A 556 16.92 71.35 3.34
CA GLN A 556 17.09 69.98 2.87
C GLN A 556 16.02 69.60 1.84
N TYR A 557 14.76 69.94 2.13
CA TYR A 557 13.64 69.69 1.22
C TYR A 557 13.81 70.39 -0.13
N ILE A 558 14.27 71.65 -0.15
CA ILE A 558 14.54 72.38 -1.39
C ILE A 558 15.68 71.73 -2.18
N VAL A 559 16.76 71.28 -1.53
CA VAL A 559 17.89 70.60 -2.20
C VAL A 559 17.45 69.29 -2.84
N ASP A 560 16.64 68.49 -2.15
CA ASP A 560 16.21 67.19 -2.66
C ASP A 560 15.28 67.33 -3.87
N VAL A 561 14.37 68.31 -3.84
CA VAL A 561 13.50 68.61 -4.99
C VAL A 561 14.29 69.23 -6.15
N LEU A 562 15.33 70.02 -5.89
CA LEU A 562 16.25 70.53 -6.91
C LEU A 562 17.02 69.39 -7.60
N LYS A 563 17.58 68.45 -6.82
CA LYS A 563 18.28 67.27 -7.36
C LYS A 563 17.36 66.41 -8.22
N HIS A 564 16.15 66.15 -7.75
CA HIS A 564 15.19 65.34 -8.48
C HIS A 564 14.79 65.97 -9.83
N ASN A 565 14.76 67.30 -9.89
CA ASN A 565 14.47 68.07 -11.11
C ASN A 565 15.74 68.44 -11.90
N ALA A 566 16.88 67.77 -11.65
CA ALA A 566 18.16 68.03 -12.31
C ALA A 566 18.56 69.51 -12.29
N TRP A 567 18.38 70.16 -11.13
CA TRP A 567 18.68 71.57 -10.85
C TRP A 567 17.93 72.58 -11.73
N ARG A 568 16.90 72.15 -12.46
CA ARG A 568 16.02 73.03 -13.24
C ARG A 568 15.13 73.84 -12.30
N ARG A 569 15.53 75.09 -12.07
CA ARG A 569 14.91 75.98 -11.06
C ARG A 569 13.45 76.33 -11.35
N MET A 570 13.03 76.40 -12.62
CA MET A 570 11.64 76.70 -12.98
C MET A 570 10.69 75.54 -12.67
N THR A 571 11.07 74.31 -13.01
CA THR A 571 10.25 73.13 -12.71
C THR A 571 10.19 72.88 -11.21
N THR A 572 11.32 73.07 -10.51
CA THR A 572 11.40 72.96 -9.04
C THR A 572 10.45 73.94 -8.34
N ALA A 573 10.37 75.20 -8.78
CA ALA A 573 9.46 76.20 -8.21
C ALA A 573 7.99 75.80 -8.37
N ASN A 574 7.63 75.27 -9.54
CA ASN A 574 6.28 74.77 -9.80
C ASN A 574 5.95 73.53 -8.96
N THR A 575 6.90 72.59 -8.80
CA THR A 575 6.71 71.39 -7.96
C THR A 575 6.52 71.75 -6.49
N LEU A 576 7.24 72.77 -6.01
CA LEU A 576 7.11 73.29 -4.65
C LEU A 576 5.91 74.23 -4.47
N GLN A 577 5.18 74.55 -5.54
CA GLN A 577 4.06 75.51 -5.57
C GLN A 577 4.43 76.90 -5.00
N ILE A 578 5.64 77.37 -5.27
CA ILE A 578 6.10 78.70 -4.84
C ILE A 578 6.57 79.53 -6.05
N ASP A 579 6.44 80.86 -5.93
CA ASP A 579 6.94 81.76 -6.97
C ASP A 579 8.47 81.62 -7.16
N ARG A 580 8.92 81.77 -8.40
CA ARG A 580 10.34 81.67 -8.77
C ARG A 580 11.22 82.60 -7.96
N LYS A 581 10.79 83.84 -7.70
CA LYS A 581 11.58 84.80 -6.90
C LYS A 581 11.73 84.32 -5.46
N THR A 582 10.72 83.65 -4.91
CA THR A 582 10.74 83.08 -3.56
C THR A 582 11.70 81.91 -3.45
N LEU A 583 11.72 81.01 -4.44
CA LEU A 583 12.69 79.91 -4.50
C LEU A 583 14.13 80.44 -4.59
N PHE A 584 14.39 81.41 -5.49
CA PHE A 584 15.73 82.02 -5.62
C PHE A 584 16.18 82.72 -4.34
N ARG A 585 15.28 83.42 -3.65
CA ARG A 585 15.57 84.06 -2.37
C ARG A 585 15.93 83.02 -1.30
N LYS A 586 15.21 81.91 -1.21
CA LYS A 586 15.48 80.82 -0.26
C LYS A 586 16.78 80.07 -0.59
N MET A 587 17.07 79.83 -1.86
CA MET A 587 18.36 79.24 -2.28
C MET A 587 19.54 80.12 -1.86
N LYS A 588 19.43 81.44 -2.01
CA LYS A 588 20.46 82.39 -1.59
C LYS A 588 20.56 82.50 -0.05
N GLN A 589 19.42 82.43 0.65
CA GLN A 589 19.37 82.49 2.11
C GLN A 589 20.02 81.26 2.77
N TYR A 590 19.96 80.10 2.12
CA TYR A 590 20.48 78.83 2.64
C TYR A 590 21.78 78.35 1.97
N ASP A 591 22.43 79.23 1.19
CA ASP A 591 23.66 78.95 0.43
C ASP A 591 23.60 77.64 -0.38
N ILE A 592 22.50 77.48 -1.12
CA ILE A 592 22.28 76.34 -2.01
C ILE A 592 22.84 76.70 -3.39
N VAL A 593 24.03 76.17 -3.69
CA VAL A 593 24.70 76.25 -5.00
C VAL A 593 24.72 74.88 -5.68
N GLU A 594 24.64 74.90 -7.00
CA GLU A 594 24.79 73.71 -7.85
C GLU A 594 26.27 73.30 -7.80
N GLY A 595 26.51 72.07 -7.32
CA GLY A 595 27.84 71.49 -7.18
C GLY A 595 28.28 70.73 -8.41
#